data_AF-A0A1I3VNR6-F1
#
_entry.id   AF-A0A1I3VNR6-F1
#
_cell.length_a   1.000
_cell.length_b   1.000
_cell.length_c   1.000
_cell.angle_alpha   90.00
_cell.angle_beta   90.00
_cell.angle_gamma   90.00
#
_symmetry.space_group_name_H-M   'P 1'
#
loop_
_entity.id
_entity.type
_entity.pdbx_description
1 polymer ?
#
loop_
_entity_poly.entity_id
_entity_poly.type
_entity_poly.pdbx_seq_one_letter_code
_entity_poly.pdbx_strand_id
1 'polypeptide(L)' 'MGLTPGQLAALKNLARKKAGEAVDWINIADARGLTDLGLAERNGGGWVITTDGLSALASHEGKGVD' A
#
# COMPACT_ATOMS: atom_id res chain seq x y z
N MET A 1 -1.69 8.03 14.48
CA MET A 1 -0.44 7.89 13.70
C MET A 1 -0.83 7.50 12.29
N GLY A 2 -0.41 8.28 11.28
CA GLY A 2 -0.68 7.99 9.87
C GLY A 2 0.42 7.11 9.27
N LEU A 3 0.22 6.70 8.01
CA LEU A 3 1.25 6.02 7.23
C LEU A 3 2.48 6.91 7.07
N THR A 4 3.68 6.32 7.10
CA THR A 4 4.87 7.06 6.67
C THR A 4 4.79 7.36 5.18
N PRO A 5 5.55 8.35 4.67
CA PRO A 5 5.62 8.61 3.22
C PRO A 5 6.02 7.36 2.40
N GLY A 6 6.93 6.54 2.93
CA GLY A 6 7.35 5.28 2.30
C GLY A 6 6.23 4.24 2.27
N GLN A 7 5.52 4.07 3.40
CA GLN A 7 4.35 3.18 3.47
C GLN A 7 3.23 3.63 2.54
N LEU A 8 2.95 4.93 2.44
CA LEU A 8 1.95 5.44 1.50
C LEU A 8 2.35 5.18 0.05
N ALA A 9 3.62 5.41 -0.31
CA ALA A 9 4.12 5.13 -1.65
C ALA A 9 4.05 3.63 -1.98
N ALA A 10 4.46 2.77 -1.05
CA ALA A 10 4.35 1.32 -1.18
C ALA A 10 2.88 0.88 -1.33
N LEU A 11 1.97 1.45 -0.54
CA LEU A 11 0.54 1.14 -0.61
C LEU A 11 -0.08 1.53 -1.96
N LYS A 12 0.27 2.70 -2.49
CA LYS A 12 -0.11 3.13 -3.86
C LYS A 12 0.41 2.18 -4.92
N ASN A 13 1.68 1.77 -4.83
CA ASN A 13 2.25 0.81 -5.78
C ASN A 13 1.59 -0.57 -5.66
N LEU A 14 1.21 -1.02 -4.47
CA LEU A 14 0.45 -2.27 -4.33
C LEU A 14 -0.95 -2.18 -4.96
N ALA A 15 -1.63 -1.04 -4.85
CA ALA A 15 -2.91 -0.81 -5.51
C ALA A 15 -2.78 -0.83 -7.04
N ARG A 16 -1.79 -0.12 -7.60
CA ARG A 16 -1.48 -0.15 -9.04
C ARG A 16 -1.14 -1.55 -9.55
N LYS A 17 -0.28 -2.27 -8.82
CA LYS A 17 0.08 -3.66 -9.13
C LYS A 17 -1.16 -4.56 -9.16
N LYS A 18 -2.11 -4.39 -8.23
CA LYS A 18 -3.38 -5.13 -8.23
C LYS A 18 -4.25 -4.82 -9.45
N ALA A 19 -4.21 -3.59 -9.96
CA ALA A 19 -4.91 -3.17 -11.19
C ALA A 19 -4.21 -3.65 -12.48
N GLY A 20 -3.06 -4.34 -12.38
CA GLY A 20 -2.27 -4.76 -13.54
C GLY A 20 -1.41 -3.65 -14.15
N GLU A 21 -1.26 -2.53 -13.45
CA GLU A 21 -0.40 -1.43 -13.89
C GLU A 21 1.08 -1.73 -13.60
N ALA A 22 1.96 -1.16 -14.43
CA ALA A 22 3.37 -1.15 -14.16
C ALA A 22 3.67 -0.32 -12.89
N VAL A 23 4.53 -0.84 -12.04
CA VAL A 23 4.97 -0.18 -10.81
C VAL A 23 6.48 -0.23 -10.73
N ASP A 24 7.08 0.86 -10.25
CA ASP A 24 8.53 0.97 -10.17
C ASP A 24 9.10 -0.03 -9.16
N TRP A 25 8.87 0.26 -7.88
CA TRP A 25 9.53 -0.42 -6.78
C TRP A 25 8.63 -0.40 -5.55
N ILE A 26 8.62 -1.51 -4.82
CA ILE A 26 7.96 -1.63 -3.52
C ILE A 26 9.06 -1.88 -2.50
N ASN A 27 9.25 -0.92 -1.59
CA ASN A 27 10.22 -1.05 -0.52
C ASN A 27 9.84 -2.17 0.45
N ILE A 28 10.78 -3.07 0.72
CA ILE A 28 10.57 -4.24 1.57
C ILE A 28 10.25 -3.84 3.02
N ALA A 29 10.92 -2.82 3.57
CA ALA A 29 10.66 -2.35 4.92
C ALA A 29 9.26 -1.75 5.04
N ASP A 30 8.87 -0.92 4.06
CA ASP A 30 7.53 -0.33 4.01
C ASP A 30 6.45 -1.40 3.81
N ALA A 31 6.67 -2.36 2.90
CA ALA A 31 5.73 -3.45 2.65
C ALA A 31 5.57 -4.38 3.86
N ARG A 32 6.64 -4.64 4.61
CA ARG A 32 6.56 -5.34 5.90
C ARG A 32 5.73 -4.54 6.91
N GLY A 33 6.01 -3.25 7.06
CA GLY A 33 5.21 -2.39 7.93
C GLY A 33 3.72 -2.36 7.54
N LEU A 34 3.40 -2.37 6.25
CA LEU A 34 2.02 -2.49 5.77
C LEU A 34 1.41 -3.86 6.09
N THR A 35 2.20 -4.93 6.10
CA THR A 35 1.75 -6.26 6.54
C THR A 35 1.48 -6.31 8.04
N ASP A 36 2.35 -5.70 8.85
CA ASP A 36 2.14 -5.60 10.29
C ASP A 36 0.87 -4.79 10.62
N LEU A 37 0.49 -3.85 9.75
CA LEU A 37 -0.74 -3.05 9.83
C LEU A 37 -1.98 -3.72 9.22
N GLY A 38 -1.87 -4.91 8.60
CA GLY A 38 -2.98 -5.59 7.91
C GLY A 38 -3.39 -4.97 6.56
N LEU A 39 -2.61 -4.02 6.04
CA LEU A 39 -2.89 -3.30 4.79
C LEU A 39 -2.30 -3.99 3.56
N ALA A 40 -1.36 -4.92 3.75
CA ALA A 40 -0.75 -5.72 2.70
C ALA A 40 -0.47 -7.15 3.18
N GLU A 41 -0.46 -8.12 2.27
CA GLU A 41 -0.13 -9.51 2.56
C GLU A 41 1.06 -9.98 1.72
N ARG A 42 1.90 -10.83 2.31
CA ARG A 42 3.00 -11.50 1.60
C ARG A 42 2.49 -12.79 0.96
N ASN A 43 2.77 -12.98 -0.33
CA ASN A 43 2.52 -14.22 -1.06
C ASN A 43 3.76 -14.65 -1.88
N GLY A 44 3.62 -15.75 -2.64
CA GLY A 44 4.70 -16.30 -3.47
C GLY A 44 5.23 -15.35 -4.56
N GLY A 45 4.48 -14.30 -4.91
CA GLY A 45 4.84 -13.27 -5.91
C GLY A 45 5.20 -11.90 -5.30
N GLY A 46 5.53 -11.84 -4.00
CA GLY A 46 5.86 -10.61 -3.29
C GLY A 46 4.72 -10.16 -2.37
N TRP A 47 4.32 -8.89 -2.45
CA TRP A 47 3.20 -8.36 -1.67
C TRP A 47 1.99 -8.03 -2.55
N VAL A 48 0.81 -8.10 -1.93
CA VAL A 48 -0.49 -7.71 -2.47
C VAL A 48 -1.21 -6.80 -1.47
N ILE A 49 -1.98 -5.83 -1.95
CA ILE A 49 -2.81 -4.97 -1.09
C ILE A 49 -4.06 -5.71 -0.62
N THR A 50 -4.44 -5.53 0.65
CA THR A 50 -5.69 -6.07 1.21
C THR A 50 -6.87 -5.16 0.90
N THR A 51 -8.09 -5.60 1.22
CA THR A 51 -9.27 -4.74 1.16
C THR A 51 -9.13 -3.54 2.11
N ASP A 52 -8.58 -3.77 3.31
CA ASP A 52 -8.35 -2.69 4.28
C ASP A 52 -7.28 -1.71 3.80
N GLY A 53 -6.24 -2.21 3.13
CA GLY A 53 -5.25 -1.37 2.45
C GLY A 53 -5.85 -0.45 1.40
N LEU A 54 -6.79 -0.96 0.59
CA LEU A 54 -7.52 -0.14 -0.39
C LEU A 54 -8.39 0.93 0.29
N SER A 55 -9.12 0.57 1.35
CA SER A 55 -9.93 1.51 2.13
C SER A 55 -9.09 2.59 2.81
N ALA A 56 -7.93 2.22 3.35
CA ALA A 56 -6.97 3.14 3.96
C ALA A 56 -6.40 4.11 2.93
N LEU A 57 -6.06 3.62 1.72
CA LEU A 57 -5.58 4.45 0.63
C LEU A 57 -6.65 5.46 0.17
N ALA A 58 -7.89 4.99 -0.07
CA ALA A 58 -9.00 5.87 -0.46
C ALA A 58 -9.28 6.94 0.60
N SER A 59 -9.22 6.58 1.88
CA SER A 59 -9.37 7.52 3.00
C SER A 59 -8.26 8.56 3.06
N HIS A 60 -7.05 8.22 2.62
CA HIS A 60 -5.92 9.14 2.55
C HIS A 60 -6.02 10.08 1.34
N GLU A 61 -6.52 9.60 0.21
CA GLU A 61 -6.70 10.41 -1.00
C GLU A 61 -7.91 11.35 -0.91
N GLY A 62 -8.98 10.91 -0.22
CA GLY A 62 -10.13 11.76 0.11
C GLY A 62 -9.84 12.86 1.14
N LYS A 63 -8.68 12.82 1.81
CA LYS A 63 -8.21 13.87 2.75
C LYS A 63 -7.21 14.85 2.12
N GLY A 64 -7.06 14.85 0.80
CA GLY A 64 -6.19 15.78 0.06
C GLY A 64 -6.82 17.15 -0.25
N VAL A 65 -7.95 17.50 0.36
CA VAL A 65 -8.59 18.82 0.26
C VAL A 65 -8.88 19.33 1.67
N ASP A 66 -7.90 20.04 2.24
CA ASP A 66 -8.08 21.14 3.20
C ASP A 66 -6.88 22.09 3.06
#